data_AF-A0A0E0J2F9-F1
#
_entry.id   AF-A0A0E0J2F9-F1
#
_cell.length_a   1.000
_cell.length_b   1.000
_cell.length_c   1.000
_cell.angle_alpha   90.00
_cell.angle_beta   90.00
_cell.angle_gamma   90.00
#
_symmetry.space_group_name_H-M   'P 1'
#
loop_
_entity.id
_entity.type
_entity.pdbx_description
1 polymer ?
#
loop_
_entity_poly.entity_id
_entity_poly.type
_entity_poly.pdbx_seq_one_letter_code
_entity_poly.pdbx_strand_id
1 'polypeptide(L)'
;MAEVITDAPLSVKTKAVDMLECYLIDADVKRMDDDLKYCQGSIRYGFDISSSIKTTFLLFEDNRSAQDTVDKLNLMNHPSIMRSLGDVICFDQHLPNHVLPFPYFDTTYADYLDKKSNKTFEFKRFTPEFIQLTSQVVHGMSALQEKGFCCPNLEGKDIFKENNCISAKIWHFCICTGCTGVSCTHCR
;
A
#
# COMPACT_ATOMS: atom_id res chain seq x y z
N MET A 1 -31.58 20.65 51.90
CA MET A 1 -30.84 21.26 50.78
C MET A 1 -30.15 20.13 50.06
N ALA A 2 -30.66 19.73 48.90
CA ALA A 2 -30.10 18.66 48.08
C ALA A 2 -29.60 19.31 46.79
N GLU A 3 -28.29 19.22 46.55
CA GLU A 3 -27.65 19.70 45.33
C GLU A 3 -27.98 18.74 44.19
N VAL A 4 -28.66 19.26 43.17
CA VAL A 4 -28.86 18.56 41.90
C VAL A 4 -27.63 18.87 41.05
N ILE A 5 -26.74 17.89 40.92
CA ILE A 5 -25.65 17.95 39.94
C ILE A 5 -26.27 17.68 38.57
N THR A 6 -26.55 18.75 37.81
CA THR A 6 -26.88 18.66 36.39
C THR A 6 -25.58 18.65 35.57
N ASP A 7 -24.88 17.52 35.55
CA ASP A 7 -23.89 17.24 34.51
C ASP A 7 -24.61 16.57 33.34
N ALA A 8 -25.28 17.38 32.52
CA ALA A 8 -25.64 16.94 31.18
C ALA A 8 -24.33 16.81 30.38
N PRO A 9 -24.00 15.63 29.83
CA PRO A 9 -22.85 15.53 28.94
C PRO A 9 -23.08 16.44 27.75
N LEU A 10 -22.10 17.32 27.51
CA LEU A 10 -22.00 18.19 26.34
C LEU A 10 -22.46 17.42 25.10
N SER A 11 -23.41 17.99 24.36
CA SER A 11 -23.90 17.41 23.12
C SER A 11 -22.72 17.18 22.18
N VAL A 12 -22.30 15.92 22.04
CA VAL A 12 -21.37 15.50 21.01
C VAL A 12 -22.09 15.80 19.70
N LYS A 13 -21.67 16.87 19.03
CA LYS A 13 -22.05 17.12 17.64
C LYS A 13 -21.45 15.97 16.83
N THR A 14 -22.22 14.90 16.65
CA THR A 14 -21.98 13.91 15.62
C THR A 14 -22.10 14.64 14.29
N LYS A 15 -20.95 15.09 13.78
CA LYS A 15 -20.79 15.35 12.35
C LYS A 15 -21.23 14.05 11.67
N ALA A 16 -22.12 14.13 10.68
CA ALA A 16 -22.45 12.95 9.88
C ALA A 16 -21.13 12.39 9.34
N VAL A 17 -20.73 11.22 9.85
CA VAL A 17 -19.46 10.58 9.51
C VAL A 17 -19.71 9.75 8.28
N ASP A 18 -18.94 10.02 7.24
CA ASP A 18 -19.02 9.31 5.97
C ASP A 18 -18.57 7.85 6.20
N MET A 19 -19.30 6.87 5.67
CA MET A 19 -18.92 5.44 5.79
C MET A 19 -17.59 5.10 5.08
N LEU A 20 -16.97 6.11 4.46
CA LEU A 20 -15.76 6.03 3.66
C LEU A 20 -14.47 6.27 4.46
N GLU A 21 -14.55 6.74 5.71
CA GLU A 21 -13.36 7.02 6.52
C GLU A 21 -12.75 5.72 7.07
N CYS A 22 -11.44 5.53 6.83
CA CYS A 22 -10.66 4.42 7.38
C CYS A 22 -10.03 4.83 8.72
N TYR A 23 -10.25 4.05 9.77
CA TYR A 23 -9.66 4.28 11.09
C TYR A 23 -8.63 3.22 11.43
N LEU A 24 -7.44 3.66 11.86
CA LEU A 24 -6.42 2.76 12.39
C LEU A 24 -6.84 2.23 13.77
N ILE A 25 -6.88 0.90 13.94
CA ILE A 25 -7.22 0.24 15.22
C ILE A 25 -5.97 -0.12 16.00
N ASP A 26 -5.03 -0.78 15.34
CA ASP A 26 -3.76 -1.24 15.89
C ASP A 26 -2.69 -1.18 14.80
N ALA A 27 -1.43 -1.02 15.20
CA ALA A 27 -0.29 -1.17 14.31
C ALA A 27 0.93 -1.70 15.06
N ASP A 28 1.47 -2.80 14.56
CA ASP A 28 2.79 -3.30 14.93
C ASP A 28 3.81 -2.84 13.88
N VAL A 29 4.85 -2.14 14.32
CA VAL A 29 5.96 -1.77 13.45
C VAL A 29 6.73 -3.02 13.05
N LYS A 30 6.68 -3.36 11.77
CA LYS A 30 7.45 -4.46 11.17
C LYS A 30 8.32 -3.89 10.06
N ARG A 31 9.57 -4.31 9.97
CA ARG A 31 10.51 -3.87 8.93
C ARG A 31 10.68 -4.98 7.87
N MET A 32 10.80 -4.58 6.62
CA MET A 32 10.94 -5.40 5.40
C MET A 32 11.90 -4.56 4.64
N ASP A 33 13.11 -5.05 4.55
CA ASP A 33 14.21 -4.30 3.98
C ASP A 33 14.54 -3.02 4.77
N ASP A 34 15.78 -2.56 4.63
CA ASP A 34 16.30 -1.42 5.40
C ASP A 34 15.78 -0.07 4.86
N ASP A 35 15.29 -0.03 3.62
CA ASP A 35 14.86 1.20 2.93
C ASP A 35 13.33 1.49 3.02
N LEU A 36 12.48 0.45 3.02
CA LEU A 36 11.02 0.63 3.01
C LEU A 36 10.42 0.49 4.42
N LYS A 37 10.03 1.62 5.02
CA LYS A 37 9.35 1.63 6.31
C LYS A 37 7.87 1.28 6.13
N TYR A 38 7.41 0.22 6.76
CA TYR A 38 5.99 -0.12 6.82
C TYR A 38 5.58 -0.53 8.24
N CYS A 39 4.28 -0.67 8.49
CA CYS A 39 3.76 -1.35 9.66
C CYS A 39 2.56 -2.21 9.26
N GLN A 40 2.26 -3.22 10.07
CA GLN A 40 1.05 -4.04 9.89
C GLN A 40 0.06 -3.68 10.95
N GLY A 41 -1.21 -3.68 10.60
CA GLY A 41 -2.25 -3.38 11.54
C GLY A 41 -3.61 -3.67 10.96
N SER A 42 -4.61 -3.01 11.52
CA SER A 42 -5.99 -3.21 11.13
C SER A 42 -6.69 -1.87 10.94
N ILE A 43 -7.44 -1.75 9.84
CA ILE A 43 -8.35 -0.61 9.62
C ILE A 43 -9.80 -1.02 9.83
N ARG A 44 -10.65 -0.01 10.03
CA ARG A 44 -12.11 -0.13 10.02
C ARG A 44 -12.71 0.94 9.13
N TYR A 45 -13.76 0.59 8.39
CA TYR A 45 -14.59 1.57 7.68
C TYR A 45 -15.73 2.01 8.60
N GLY A 46 -15.82 3.31 8.89
CA GLY A 46 -16.84 3.83 9.80
C GLY A 46 -16.73 3.26 11.22
N PHE A 47 -17.86 3.30 11.95
CA PHE A 47 -17.94 2.83 13.34
C PHE A 47 -18.44 1.38 13.50
N ASP A 48 -18.58 0.60 12.42
CA ASP A 48 -19.04 -0.78 12.53
C ASP A 48 -17.96 -1.68 13.16
N ILE A 49 -18.17 -2.00 14.44
CA ILE A 49 -17.20 -2.66 15.32
C ILE A 49 -16.88 -4.10 14.86
N SER A 50 -17.74 -4.68 14.03
CA SER A 50 -17.75 -6.11 13.75
C SER A 50 -16.73 -6.58 12.71
N SER A 51 -16.16 -5.70 11.89
CA SER A 51 -15.22 -6.10 10.84
C SER A 51 -14.00 -5.16 10.74
N SER A 52 -12.86 -5.63 11.24
CA SER A 52 -11.57 -5.02 10.99
C SER A 52 -10.89 -5.70 9.80
N ILE A 53 -10.28 -4.92 8.91
CA ILE A 53 -9.53 -5.43 7.76
C ILE A 53 -8.05 -5.37 8.10
N LYS A 54 -7.36 -6.50 7.95
CA LYS A 54 -5.91 -6.55 8.07
C LYS A 54 -5.29 -5.74 6.94
N THR A 55 -4.35 -4.88 7.28
CA THR A 55 -3.80 -3.85 6.38
C THR A 55 -2.31 -3.74 6.58
N THR A 56 -1.62 -3.36 5.50
CA THR A 56 -0.21 -2.95 5.55
C THR A 56 -0.12 -1.47 5.27
N PHE A 57 0.55 -0.72 6.14
CA PHE A 57 0.70 0.72 6.01
C PHE A 57 2.12 1.03 5.57
N LEU A 58 2.29 1.71 4.45
CA LEU A 58 3.59 2.28 4.09
C LEU A 58 3.77 3.62 4.80
N LEU A 59 4.94 3.81 5.40
CA LEU A 59 5.31 5.03 6.10
C LEU A 59 6.09 5.93 5.15
N PHE A 60 5.65 7.17 5.00
CA PHE A 60 6.34 8.20 4.23
C PHE A 60 7.02 9.20 5.16
N GLU A 61 8.08 9.83 4.66
CA GLU A 61 8.80 10.88 5.40
C GLU A 61 7.97 12.17 5.50
N ASP A 62 7.13 12.44 4.51
CA ASP A 62 6.31 13.64 4.41
C ASP A 62 4.94 13.37 3.75
N ASN A 63 3.97 14.25 4.00
CA ASN A 63 2.61 14.11 3.48
C ASN A 63 2.51 14.19 1.95
N ARG A 64 3.39 14.98 1.33
CA ARG A 64 3.34 15.24 -0.10
C ARG A 64 3.73 13.98 -0.87
N SER A 65 4.78 13.30 -0.44
CA SER A 65 5.20 12.01 -1.00
C SER A 65 4.10 10.93 -0.89
N ALA A 66 3.36 10.93 0.22
CA ALA A 66 2.21 10.04 0.40
C ALA A 66 1.08 10.41 -0.58
N GLN A 67 0.70 11.69 -0.65
CA GLN A 67 -0.37 12.15 -1.54
C GLN A 67 -0.04 11.91 -3.01
N ASP A 68 1.18 12.26 -3.44
CA ASP A 68 1.65 12.05 -4.82
C ASP A 68 1.58 10.55 -5.19
N THR A 69 1.87 9.66 -4.24
CA THR A 69 1.73 8.20 -4.43
C THR A 69 0.27 7.78 -4.58
N VAL A 70 -0.63 8.25 -3.71
CA VAL A 70 -2.08 7.94 -3.81
C VAL A 70 -2.66 8.43 -5.12
N ASP A 71 -2.35 9.66 -5.52
CA ASP A 71 -2.86 10.27 -6.74
C ASP A 71 -2.43 9.46 -7.97
N LYS A 72 -1.14 9.04 -8.03
CA LYS A 72 -0.63 8.17 -9.08
C LYS A 72 -1.35 6.80 -9.12
N LEU A 73 -1.53 6.17 -7.96
CA LEU A 73 -2.21 4.87 -7.88
C LEU A 73 -3.68 4.96 -8.29
N ASN A 74 -4.38 6.05 -7.94
CA ASN A 74 -5.77 6.27 -8.29
C ASN A 74 -6.00 6.47 -9.80
N LEU A 75 -4.97 6.88 -10.55
CA LEU A 75 -5.02 6.96 -12.01
C LEU A 75 -4.96 5.59 -12.70
N MET A 76 -4.65 4.53 -11.94
CA MET A 76 -4.47 3.17 -12.44
C MET A 76 -5.53 2.23 -11.87
N ASN A 77 -6.37 1.67 -12.74
CA ASN A 77 -7.29 0.59 -12.38
C ASN A 77 -6.88 -0.70 -13.11
N HIS A 78 -5.94 -1.44 -12.54
CA HIS A 78 -5.40 -2.67 -13.14
C HIS A 78 -5.07 -3.70 -12.04
N PRO A 79 -5.39 -5.00 -12.22
CA PRO A 79 -5.21 -6.02 -11.18
C PRO A 79 -3.77 -6.22 -10.72
N SER A 80 -2.78 -5.89 -11.55
CA SER A 80 -1.34 -5.97 -11.23
C SER A 80 -0.73 -4.65 -10.75
N ILE A 81 -1.56 -3.63 -10.52
CA ILE A 81 -1.17 -2.37 -9.90
C ILE A 81 -1.82 -2.30 -8.53
N MET A 82 -1.05 -1.89 -7.52
CA MET A 82 -1.55 -1.80 -6.17
C MET A 82 -2.61 -0.68 -6.06
N ARG A 83 -3.60 -0.88 -5.19
CA ARG A 83 -4.61 0.13 -4.90
C ARG A 83 -4.56 0.47 -3.42
N SER A 84 -4.47 1.76 -3.11
CA SER A 84 -4.63 2.24 -1.74
C SER A 84 -6.05 1.96 -1.24
N LEU A 85 -6.20 1.65 0.05
CA LEU A 85 -7.51 1.47 0.69
C LEU A 85 -8.22 2.81 0.99
N GLY A 86 -7.53 3.94 0.75
CA GLY A 86 -8.01 5.30 0.98
C GLY A 86 -7.14 6.06 1.97
N ASP A 87 -7.63 7.22 2.42
CA ASP A 87 -6.98 7.98 3.48
C ASP A 87 -7.33 7.39 4.85
N VAL A 88 -6.36 7.34 5.77
CA VAL A 88 -6.55 6.80 7.12
C VAL A 88 -6.42 7.89 8.14
N ILE A 89 -7.41 7.96 9.02
CA ILE A 89 -7.38 8.80 10.21
C ILE A 89 -6.69 8.02 11.33
N CYS A 90 -5.53 8.50 11.75
CA CYS A 90 -4.78 7.95 12.88
C CYS A 90 -5.14 8.73 14.15
N PHE A 91 -5.57 8.01 15.20
CA PHE A 91 -5.83 8.60 16.52
C PHE A 91 -4.63 8.50 17.47
N ASP A 92 -3.64 7.66 17.13
CA ASP A 92 -2.44 7.46 17.94
C ASP A 92 -1.35 8.44 17.51
N GLN A 93 -0.80 9.18 18.49
CA GLN A 93 0.26 10.18 18.30
C GLN A 93 1.62 9.54 17.98
N HIS A 94 1.73 8.21 18.07
CA HIS A 94 2.99 7.49 17.88
C HIS A 94 3.26 6.98 16.46
N LEU A 95 2.28 7.02 15.55
CA LEU A 95 2.54 6.77 14.13
C LEU A 95 2.88 8.08 13.40
N PRO A 96 3.83 8.07 12.45
CA PRO A 96 4.06 9.23 11.61
C PRO A 96 2.77 9.60 10.88
N ASN A 97 2.49 10.90 10.77
CA ASN A 97 1.26 11.47 10.20
C ASN A 97 1.06 11.18 8.70
N HIS A 98 1.91 10.37 8.08
CA HIS A 98 2.03 10.17 6.64
C HIS A 98 2.07 8.68 6.33
N VAL A 99 0.93 8.01 6.49
CA VAL A 99 0.77 6.58 6.23
C VAL A 99 -0.24 6.33 5.12
N LEU A 100 0.06 5.35 4.27
CA LEU A 100 -0.87 4.89 3.23
C LEU A 100 -1.26 3.44 3.47
N PRO A 101 -2.57 3.14 3.61
CA PRO A 101 -3.04 1.77 3.77
C PRO A 101 -3.07 1.03 2.44
N PHE A 102 -2.63 -0.21 2.47
CA PHE A 102 -2.72 -1.15 1.37
C PHE A 102 -3.38 -2.46 1.82
N PRO A 103 -3.99 -3.21 0.89
CA PRO A 103 -4.36 -4.60 1.12
C PRO A 103 -3.19 -5.35 1.77
N TYR A 104 -3.49 -6.21 2.74
CA TYR A 104 -2.45 -6.88 3.51
C TYR A 104 -1.47 -7.67 2.61
N PHE A 105 -0.19 -7.38 2.76
CA PHE A 105 0.91 -8.16 2.23
C PHE A 105 1.98 -8.35 3.32
N ASP A 106 2.74 -9.42 3.21
CA ASP A 106 3.80 -9.75 4.16
C ASP A 106 5.09 -10.25 3.52
N THR A 107 5.20 -10.13 2.19
CA THR A 107 6.45 -10.35 1.46
C THR A 107 6.53 -9.40 0.25
N THR A 108 7.72 -8.83 0.02
CA THR A 108 8.02 -8.13 -1.24
C THR A 108 8.42 -9.17 -2.29
N TYR A 109 8.50 -8.76 -3.55
CA TYR A 109 9.05 -9.61 -4.60
C TYR A 109 10.55 -9.85 -4.36
N ALA A 110 11.29 -8.86 -3.86
CA ALA A 110 12.69 -9.04 -3.44
C ALA A 110 12.83 -10.15 -2.39
N ASP A 111 12.02 -10.11 -1.32
CA ASP A 111 12.03 -11.15 -0.27
C ASP A 111 11.63 -12.53 -0.79
N TYR A 112 10.69 -12.58 -1.75
CA TYR A 112 10.28 -13.83 -2.39
C TYR A 112 11.44 -14.46 -3.19
N LEU A 113 12.28 -13.64 -3.82
CA LEU A 113 13.45 -14.06 -4.57
C LEU A 113 14.63 -14.41 -3.64
N ASP A 114 14.84 -13.64 -2.56
CA ASP A 114 16.00 -13.78 -1.68
C ASP A 114 15.84 -14.86 -0.61
N LYS A 115 14.61 -15.22 -0.19
CA LYS A 115 14.40 -16.24 0.84
C LYS A 115 15.21 -17.50 0.52
N LYS A 116 16.25 -17.71 1.33
CA LYS A 116 17.22 -18.83 1.41
C LYS A 116 16.62 -20.26 1.41
N SER A 117 15.32 -20.40 1.13
CA SER A 117 14.60 -21.67 1.04
C SER A 117 13.81 -21.84 -0.27
N ASN A 118 13.84 -20.89 -1.21
CA ASN A 118 13.17 -21.08 -2.49
C ASN A 118 14.06 -21.98 -3.37
N LYS A 119 13.98 -23.29 -3.12
CA LYS A 119 14.68 -24.38 -3.83
C LYS A 119 14.63 -24.23 -5.36
N THR A 120 13.62 -23.54 -5.86
CA THR A 120 13.46 -23.06 -7.23
C THR A 120 14.69 -22.38 -7.83
N PHE A 121 15.33 -21.47 -7.09
CA PHE A 121 16.54 -20.79 -7.55
C PHE A 121 17.78 -21.67 -7.41
N GLU A 122 17.82 -22.52 -6.38
CA GLU A 122 18.85 -23.55 -6.20
C GLU A 122 18.86 -24.56 -7.36
N PHE A 123 17.70 -24.91 -7.90
CA PHE A 123 17.54 -25.81 -9.05
C PHE A 123 17.52 -25.12 -10.42
N LYS A 124 17.71 -23.79 -10.50
CA LYS A 124 17.60 -23.00 -11.75
C LYS A 124 16.31 -23.27 -12.54
N ARG A 125 15.19 -23.50 -11.86
CA ARG A 125 13.90 -23.74 -12.51
C ARG A 125 12.93 -22.61 -12.18
N PHE A 126 12.36 -22.02 -13.22
CA PHE A 126 11.23 -21.12 -13.07
C PHE A 126 10.00 -21.95 -12.68
N THR A 127 9.49 -21.81 -11.46
CA THR A 127 8.22 -22.44 -11.08
C THR A 127 7.06 -21.85 -11.87
N PRO A 128 5.96 -22.61 -12.02
CA PRO A 128 4.69 -22.05 -12.47
C PRO A 128 4.28 -20.80 -11.66
N GLU A 129 4.50 -20.80 -10.34
CA GLU A 129 4.25 -19.63 -9.48
C GLU A 129 5.11 -18.42 -9.90
N PHE A 130 6.44 -18.59 -10.05
CA PHE A 130 7.32 -17.50 -10.49
C PHE A 130 6.92 -16.96 -11.86
N ILE A 131 6.58 -17.85 -12.81
CA ILE A 131 6.15 -17.46 -14.16
C ILE A 131 4.86 -16.65 -14.08
N GLN A 132 3.89 -17.06 -13.26
CA GLN A 132 2.62 -16.35 -13.09
C GLN A 132 2.82 -14.98 -12.44
N LEU A 133 3.62 -14.89 -11.36
CA LEU A 133 3.90 -13.60 -10.71
C LEU A 133 4.64 -12.65 -11.66
N THR A 134 5.65 -13.15 -12.38
CA THR A 134 6.39 -12.34 -13.36
C THR A 134 5.49 -11.88 -14.51
N SER A 135 4.59 -12.74 -14.99
CA SER A 135 3.59 -12.39 -16.02
C SER A 135 2.68 -11.25 -15.57
N GLN A 136 2.22 -11.27 -14.32
CA GLN A 136 1.43 -10.17 -13.74
C GLN A 136 2.22 -8.87 -13.67
N VAL A 137 3.49 -8.90 -13.27
CA VAL A 137 4.37 -7.72 -13.26
C VAL A 137 4.49 -7.14 -14.68
N VAL A 138 4.74 -7.98 -15.69
CA VAL A 138 4.84 -7.54 -17.10
C VAL A 138 3.53 -6.92 -17.59
N HIS A 139 2.38 -7.51 -17.26
CA HIS A 139 1.07 -6.91 -17.60
C HIS A 139 0.86 -5.56 -16.89
N GLY A 140 1.26 -5.44 -15.62
CA GLY A 140 1.22 -4.17 -14.88
C GLY A 140 2.09 -3.09 -15.54
N MET A 141 3.31 -3.44 -15.95
CA MET A 141 4.21 -2.51 -16.66
C MET A 141 3.61 -2.05 -17.99
N SER A 142 3.00 -2.95 -18.76
CA SER A 142 2.33 -2.60 -20.02
C SER A 142 1.20 -1.60 -19.78
N ALA A 143 0.36 -1.85 -18.77
CA ALA A 143 -0.75 -0.95 -18.42
C ALA A 143 -0.25 0.44 -17.98
N LEU A 144 0.84 0.50 -17.20
CA LEU A 144 1.49 1.75 -16.80
C LEU A 144 1.97 2.54 -18.02
N GLN A 145 2.65 1.87 -18.95
CA GLN A 145 3.18 2.49 -20.16
C GLN A 145 2.07 3.07 -21.05
N GLU A 146 0.94 2.36 -21.20
CA GLU A 146 -0.23 2.85 -21.94
C GLU A 146 -0.83 4.14 -21.34
N LYS A 147 -0.62 4.36 -20.04
CA LYS A 147 -1.09 5.54 -19.30
C LYS A 147 -0.01 6.62 -19.14
N GLY A 148 1.16 6.45 -19.76
CA GLY A 148 2.25 7.43 -19.69
C GLY A 148 3.06 7.36 -18.39
N PHE A 149 3.06 6.22 -17.70
CA PHE A 149 3.90 5.95 -16.53
C PHE A 149 5.08 5.03 -16.87
N CYS A 150 6.16 5.17 -16.11
CA CYS A 150 7.41 4.40 -16.20
C CYS A 150 7.76 3.77 -14.84
N CYS A 151 8.41 2.61 -14.89
CA CYS A 151 9.18 2.05 -13.79
C CYS A 151 10.66 1.99 -14.24
N PRO A 152 11.41 3.11 -14.18
CA PRO A 152 12.73 3.21 -14.80
C PRO A 152 13.75 2.22 -14.21
N ASN A 153 13.66 1.97 -12.91
CA ASN A 153 14.50 1.03 -12.17
C ASN A 153 13.60 0.14 -11.32
N LEU A 154 12.75 -0.68 -11.95
CA LEU A 154 11.86 -1.56 -11.21
C LEU A 154 12.68 -2.60 -10.42
N GLU A 155 12.67 -2.49 -9.09
CA GLU A 155 13.31 -3.42 -8.17
C GLU A 155 12.27 -4.33 -7.50
N GLY A 156 12.73 -5.43 -6.90
CA GLY A 156 11.83 -6.37 -6.21
C GLY A 156 11.08 -5.75 -5.01
N LYS A 157 11.59 -4.65 -4.44
CA LYS A 157 10.94 -3.89 -3.37
C LYS A 157 9.76 -3.03 -3.85
N ASP A 158 9.72 -2.70 -5.13
CA ASP A 158 8.65 -1.92 -5.78
C ASP A 158 7.42 -2.77 -6.13
N ILE A 159 7.48 -4.07 -5.82
CA ILE A 159 6.47 -5.07 -6.14
C ILE A 159 6.09 -5.81 -4.86
N PHE A 160 4.82 -5.75 -4.49
CA PHE A 160 4.28 -6.54 -3.40
C PHE A 160 3.74 -7.87 -3.88
N LYS A 161 3.95 -8.92 -3.09
CA LYS A 161 3.35 -10.24 -3.33
C LYS A 161 2.33 -10.52 -2.24
N GLU A 162 1.08 -10.70 -2.63
CA GLU A 162 -0.01 -10.91 -1.67
C GLU A 162 0.16 -12.26 -0.96
N ASN A 163 -0.19 -12.29 0.34
CA ASN A 163 -0.08 -13.52 1.11
C ASN A 163 -1.14 -14.53 0.67
N ASN A 164 -0.79 -15.82 0.66
CA ASN A 164 -1.65 -16.95 0.27
C ASN A 164 -2.29 -16.84 -1.12
N CYS A 165 -1.80 -15.93 -1.97
CA CYS A 165 -2.25 -15.74 -3.34
C CYS A 165 -1.04 -15.69 -4.29
N ILE A 166 -1.26 -16.10 -5.54
CA ILE A 166 -0.30 -15.91 -6.63
C ILE A 166 -0.66 -14.57 -7.28
N SER A 167 -0.32 -13.48 -6.60
CA SER A 167 -0.65 -12.12 -6.98
C SER A 167 0.52 -11.18 -6.67
N ALA A 168 1.07 -10.56 -7.72
CA ALA A 168 2.11 -9.55 -7.66
C ALA A 168 1.56 -8.22 -8.14
N LYS A 169 1.84 -7.15 -7.38
CA LYS A 169 1.33 -5.80 -7.64
C LYS A 169 2.42 -4.76 -7.54
N ILE A 170 2.57 -3.97 -8.60
CA ILE A 170 3.48 -2.83 -8.62
C ILE A 170 2.84 -1.69 -7.82
N TRP A 171 3.58 -1.10 -6.89
CA TRP A 171 3.09 0.02 -6.09
C TRP A 171 3.89 1.31 -6.32
N HIS A 172 5.12 1.21 -6.82
CA HIS A 172 5.99 2.35 -7.04
C HIS A 172 6.30 2.55 -8.53
N PHE A 173 5.97 3.74 -9.04
CA PHE A 173 6.18 4.17 -10.42
C PHE A 173 6.12 5.70 -10.54
N CYS A 174 6.58 6.22 -11.68
CA CYS A 174 6.71 7.64 -11.97
C CYS A 174 6.06 8.01 -13.31
N ILE A 175 5.84 9.31 -13.53
CA ILE A 175 5.35 9.82 -14.80
C ILE A 175 6.51 9.80 -15.81
N CYS A 176 6.24 9.33 -17.03
CA CYS A 176 7.18 9.44 -18.14
C CYS A 176 7.43 10.91 -18.48
N THR A 177 8.66 11.41 -18.29
CA THR A 177 9.02 12.75 -18.76
C THR A 177 10.00 12.67 -19.93
N GLY A 178 9.61 13.21 -21.09
CA GLY A 178 10.45 13.25 -22.29
C GLY A 178 10.38 12.00 -23.16
N CYS A 179 9.30 11.86 -23.94
CA CYS A 179 9.20 10.84 -24.98
C CYS A 179 9.66 11.41 -26.33
N THR A 180 10.92 11.20 -26.70
CA THR A 180 11.34 11.24 -28.11
C THR A 180 11.55 9.83 -28.62
N GLY A 181 10.46 9.24 -29.14
CA GLY A 181 10.48 8.17 -30.14
C GLY A 181 10.88 6.75 -29.72
N VAL A 182 11.90 6.52 -28.89
CA VAL A 182 12.42 5.13 -28.69
C VAL A 182 12.98 4.82 -27.30
N SER A 183 13.11 5.78 -26.38
CA SER A 183 13.45 5.47 -24.98
C SER A 183 12.96 6.55 -24.03
N CYS A 184 12.29 6.13 -22.96
CA CYS A 184 11.97 7.02 -21.84
C CYS A 184 13.17 7.02 -20.90
N THR A 185 13.93 8.12 -20.88
CA THR A 185 15.21 8.19 -20.15
C THR A 185 15.14 9.01 -18.86
N HIS A 186 14.02 9.67 -18.59
CA HIS A 186 13.88 10.56 -17.44
C HIS A 186 12.51 10.41 -16.79
N CYS A 187 12.49 10.04 -15.51
CA CYS A 187 11.30 10.07 -14.67
C CYS A 187 11.51 11.15 -13.59
N ARG A 188 10.47 11.94 -13.32
CA ARG A 188 10.43 12.89 -12.19
C ARG A 188 9.72 12.27 -10.99
#